data_AF-A0A0D0CLL9-F1
#
_entry.id   AF-A0A0D0CLL9-F1
#
_cell.length_a   1.000
_cell.length_b   1.000
_cell.length_c   1.000
_cell.angle_alpha   90.00
_cell.angle_beta   90.00
_cell.angle_gamma   90.00
#
_symmetry.space_group_name_H-M   'P 1'
#
loop_
_entity.id
_entity.type
_entity.pdbx_description
1 polymer ?
#
loop_
_entity_poly.entity_id
_entity_poly.type
_entity_poly.pdbx_seq_one_letter_code
_entity_poly.pdbx_strand_id
1 'polypeptide(L)'
;LLVLLGRYNAATFNLSNLRIFFHYDAGTLIAFSERVLRHGTGIANGDRHYIAYYMRENVYKAVGVKPVDWMHYGTSKSQRCKDGKV
;
A
#
# COMPACT_ATOMS: atom_id res chain seq x y z
N LEU A 1 4.20 -2.29 3.02
CA LEU A 1 4.64 -3.70 3.01
C LEU A 1 4.59 -4.21 4.44
N LEU A 2 3.89 -5.29 4.69
CA LEU A 2 3.79 -5.93 5.99
C LEU A 2 4.36 -7.34 5.89
N VAL A 3 5.33 -7.66 6.74
CA VAL A 3 5.92 -8.99 6.87
C VAL A 3 5.44 -9.58 8.17
N LEU A 4 4.94 -10.81 8.12
CA LEU A 4 4.31 -11.46 9.25
C LEU A 4 5.11 -12.70 9.65
N LEU A 5 5.60 -12.69 10.88
CA LEU A 5 6.53 -13.66 11.43
C LEU A 5 5.96 -14.27 12.71
N GLY A 6 6.50 -15.42 13.11
CA GLY A 6 6.13 -16.12 14.32
C GLY A 6 5.42 -17.44 14.06
N ARG A 7 4.85 -18.02 15.11
CA ARG A 7 4.15 -19.30 15.08
C ARG A 7 2.71 -19.04 15.46
N TYR A 8 1.90 -18.78 14.44
CA TYR A 8 0.47 -18.55 14.60
C TYR A 8 -0.31 -19.23 13.47
N ASN A 9 -1.59 -19.46 13.71
CA ASN A 9 -2.52 -19.94 12.69
C ASN A 9 -3.82 -19.13 12.68
N ALA A 10 -4.65 -19.37 11.67
CA ALA A 10 -5.98 -18.79 11.51
C ALA A 10 -6.01 -17.26 11.57
N ALA A 11 -4.94 -16.59 11.11
CA ALA A 11 -4.89 -15.14 11.15
C ALA A 11 -5.73 -14.52 10.04
N THR A 12 -6.34 -13.38 10.37
CA THR A 12 -7.21 -12.64 9.45
C THR A 12 -6.73 -11.21 9.25
N PHE A 13 -6.83 -10.73 8.00
CA PHE A 13 -6.54 -9.36 7.61
C PHE A 13 -7.79 -8.77 6.98
N ASN A 14 -8.26 -7.63 7.49
CA ASN A 14 -9.45 -6.97 6.99
C ASN A 14 -9.07 -5.69 6.25
N LEU A 15 -9.53 -5.56 5.01
CA LEU A 15 -9.57 -4.29 4.29
C LEU A 15 -10.97 -3.68 4.46
N SER A 16 -11.15 -2.91 5.52
CA SER A 16 -12.48 -2.47 5.99
C SER A 16 -13.22 -1.62 4.96
N ASN A 17 -12.50 -0.84 4.16
CA ASN A 17 -13.09 -0.03 3.09
C ASN A 17 -13.57 -0.86 1.88
N LEU A 18 -13.01 -2.05 1.68
CA LEU A 18 -13.42 -2.98 0.62
C LEU A 18 -14.33 -4.11 1.12
N ARG A 19 -14.46 -4.26 2.45
CA ARG A 19 -15.16 -5.38 3.11
C ARG A 19 -14.58 -6.75 2.69
N ILE A 20 -13.27 -6.79 2.44
CA ILE A 20 -12.56 -8.01 2.07
C ILE A 20 -11.79 -8.52 3.28
N PHE A 21 -11.88 -9.83 3.50
CA PHE A 21 -11.14 -10.54 4.54
C PHE A 21 -10.20 -11.54 3.88
N PHE A 22 -8.94 -11.53 4.32
CA PHE A 22 -7.94 -12.49 3.89
C PHE A 22 -7.56 -13.38 5.08
N HIS A 23 -7.54 -14.68 4.83
CA HIS A 23 -6.87 -15.64 5.71
C HIS A 23 -5.43 -15.80 5.26
N TYR A 24 -4.50 -15.81 6.22
CA TYR A 24 -3.08 -15.96 5.92
C TYR A 24 -2.36 -16.70 7.04
N ASP A 25 -1.26 -17.35 6.67
CA ASP A 25 -0.38 -18.06 7.59
C ASP A 25 0.91 -17.27 7.86
N ALA A 26 1.70 -17.74 8.83
CA ALA A 26 3.04 -17.24 9.10
C ALA A 26 3.93 -17.31 7.85
N GLY A 27 4.76 -16.29 7.64
CA GLY A 27 5.61 -16.18 6.44
C GLY A 27 4.90 -15.54 5.23
N THR A 28 3.62 -15.18 5.36
CA THR A 28 2.92 -14.40 4.32
C THR A 28 3.40 -12.95 4.31
N LEU A 29 3.55 -12.38 3.12
CA LEU A 29 3.89 -10.98 2.91
C LEU A 29 2.71 -10.25 2.27
N ILE A 30 2.27 -9.16 2.89
CA ILE A 30 1.11 -8.38 2.45
C ILE A 30 1.60 -7.01 1.98
N ALA A 31 1.40 -6.72 0.70
CA ALA A 31 1.68 -5.42 0.11
C ALA A 31 0.37 -4.73 -0.28
N PHE A 32 0.13 -3.53 0.25
CA PHE A 32 -1.06 -2.74 -0.05
C PHE A 32 -0.75 -1.25 0.15
N SER A 33 -1.60 -0.38 -0.41
CA SER A 33 -1.47 1.07 -0.29
C SER A 33 -2.22 1.58 0.95
N GLU A 34 -1.49 2.00 1.99
CA GLU A 34 -2.07 2.55 3.23
C GLU A 34 -2.87 3.84 3.01
N ARG A 35 -2.55 4.63 1.98
CA ARG A 35 -3.30 5.88 1.69
C ARG A 35 -4.73 5.62 1.20
N VAL A 36 -4.95 4.47 0.56
CA VAL A 36 -6.23 4.13 -0.07
C VAL A 36 -6.99 3.12 0.79
N LEU A 37 -6.27 2.20 1.42
CA LEU A 37 -6.86 1.04 2.08
C LEU A 37 -6.79 1.18 3.60
N ARG A 38 -7.98 1.30 4.22
CA ARG A 38 -8.13 1.17 5.67
C ARG A 38 -8.08 -0.30 6.03
N HIS A 39 -7.19 -0.67 6.93
CA HIS A 39 -6.94 -2.07 7.26
C HIS A 39 -6.94 -2.31 8.77
N GLY A 40 -7.19 -3.56 9.15
CA GLY A 40 -7.09 -4.04 10.51
C GLY A 40 -6.66 -5.50 10.56
N THR A 41 -6.07 -5.91 11.67
CA THR A 41 -5.69 -7.30 11.93
C THR A 41 -6.71 -7.93 12.88
N GLY A 42 -7.20 -9.11 12.54
CA GLY A 42 -8.09 -9.86 13.43
C GLY A 42 -7.32 -10.72 14.42
N ILE A 43 -8.04 -11.56 15.16
CA ILE A 43 -7.47 -12.50 16.13
C ILE A 43 -6.60 -13.53 15.38
N ALA A 44 -5.52 -13.97 16.01
CA ALA A 44 -4.72 -15.12 15.60
C ALA A 44 -4.43 -15.97 16.84
N ASN A 45 -4.28 -17.28 16.65
CA ASN A 45 -3.90 -18.17 17.73
C ASN A 45 -2.38 -18.36 17.72
N GLY A 46 -1.72 -18.03 18.82
CA GLY A 46 -0.27 -18.13 18.98
C GLY A 46 0.48 -16.80 18.82
N ASP A 47 1.80 -16.89 18.71
CA ASP A 47 2.69 -15.73 18.73
C ASP A 47 2.84 -15.13 17.33
N ARG A 48 2.33 -13.91 17.18
CA ARG A 48 2.32 -13.17 15.93
C ARG A 48 3.10 -11.87 16.05
N HIS A 49 4.13 -11.74 15.22
CA HIS A 49 4.97 -10.55 15.12
C HIS A 49 4.83 -9.90 13.75
N TYR A 50 4.84 -8.57 13.75
CA TYR A 50 4.65 -7.75 12.56
C TYR A 50 5.87 -6.89 12.31
N ILE A 51 6.34 -6.85 11.07
CA ILE A 51 7.28 -5.83 10.61
C ILE A 51 6.61 -5.04 9.49
N ALA A 52 6.30 -3.77 9.79
CA ALA A 52 5.66 -2.87 8.84
C ALA A 52 6.69 -1.93 8.23
N TYR A 53 6.84 -2.01 6.91
CA TYR A 53 7.60 -1.06 6.10
C TYR A 53 6.63 -0.18 5.32
N TYR A 54 6.64 1.11 5.62
CA TYR A 54 5.86 2.11 4.90
C TYR A 54 6.77 3.24 4.43
N MET A 55 6.49 3.76 3.24
CA MET A 55 7.15 4.96 2.75
C MET A 55 6.35 6.17 3.20
N ARG A 56 6.99 7.06 3.95
CA ARG A 56 6.40 8.33 4.34
C ARG A 56 6.32 9.28 3.13
N GLU A 57 5.39 10.22 3.19
CA GLU A 57 5.16 11.20 2.13
C GLU A 57 6.41 12.05 1.81
N ASN A 58 7.18 12.41 2.83
CA ASN A 58 8.42 13.17 2.66
C ASN A 58 9.48 12.39 1.86
N VAL A 59 9.53 11.06 2.00
CA VAL A 59 10.43 10.20 1.22
C VAL A 59 10.01 10.23 -0.25
N TYR A 60 8.71 10.09 -0.54
CA TYR A 60 8.19 10.19 -1.91
C TYR A 60 8.57 11.52 -2.58
N LYS A 61 8.41 12.63 -1.86
CA LYS A 61 8.81 13.97 -2.35
C LYS A 61 10.31 14.07 -2.59
N ALA A 62 11.13 13.56 -1.67
CA ALA A 62 12.59 13.60 -1.78
C ALA A 62 13.11 12.79 -2.98
N VAL A 63 12.48 11.66 -3.30
CA VAL A 63 12.87 10.81 -4.45
C VAL A 63 12.19 11.22 -5.77
N GLY A 64 11.48 12.35 -5.80
CA GLY A 64 10.81 12.85 -7.00
C GLY A 64 9.64 12.00 -7.49
N VAL A 65 9.14 11.07 -6.67
CA VAL A 65 7.92 10.33 -6.98
C VAL A 65 6.75 11.29 -6.82
N LYS A 66 6.07 11.59 -7.94
CA LYS A 66 4.87 12.41 -7.90
C LYS A 66 3.88 11.78 -6.91
N PRO A 67 3.37 12.55 -5.93
CA PRO A 67 2.34 12.01 -5.06
C PRO A 67 1.18 11.54 -5.93
N VAL A 68 0.71 10.32 -5.67
CA VAL A 68 -0.57 9.87 -6.21
C VAL A 68 -1.63 10.70 -5.50
N ASP A 69 -2.01 11.81 -6.11
CA ASP A 69 -3.26 12.48 -5.84
C ASP A 69 -4.42 11.66 -6.44
N TRP A 70 -5.65 12.04 -6.07
CA TRP A 70 -6.85 11.43 -6.61
C TRP A 70 -6.76 11.31 -8.13
N MET A 71 -7.23 10.17 -8.62
CA MET A 71 -7.20 9.72 -9.99
C MET A 71 -7.58 10.84 -10.98
N HIS A 72 -6.60 11.41 -11.69
CA HIS A 72 -6.88 12.28 -12.84
C HIS A 72 -7.34 11.41 -14.03
N TYR A 73 -8.63 11.06 -14.07
CA TYR A 73 -9.24 10.55 -15.29
C TYR A 73 -9.43 11.72 -16.26
N GLY A 74 -8.63 11.72 -17.35
CA GLY A 74 -8.68 12.74 -18.41
C GLY A 74 -7.99 14.04 -17.98
N THR A 75 -6.86 14.40 -18.56
CA THR A 75 -6.77 14.74 -19.96
C THR A 75 -5.33 14.50 -20.42
N SER A 76 -5.18 13.76 -21.52
CA SER A 76 -4.02 13.90 -22.37
C SER A 76 -3.93 15.38 -22.78
N LYS A 77 -3.10 16.17 -22.09
CA LYS A 77 -2.54 17.35 -22.74
C LYS A 77 -1.45 16.81 -23.64
N SER A 78 -1.81 16.64 -24.91
CA SER A 78 -0.89 16.63 -26.05
C SER A 78 0.31 17.50 -25.70
N GLN A 79 1.49 16.89 -25.60
CA GLN A 79 2.76 17.62 -25.64
C GLN A 79 2.79 18.31 -27.00
N ARG A 80 2.27 19.53 -27.04
CA ARG A 80 2.44 20.42 -28.18
C ARG A 80 3.90 20.83 -28.15
N CYS A 81 4.68 20.28 -29.09
CA CYS A 81 6.06 20.66 -29.34
C CYS A 81 6.21 22.18 -29.31
N LYS A 82 6.99 22.65 -28.34
CA LYS A 82 7.63 23.97 -28.24
C LYS A 82 8.96 23.64 -27.55
N ASP A 83 10.12 23.79 -28.14
CA ASP A 83 10.55 24.88 -29.00
C ASP A 83 11.58 24.42 -30.04
N GLY A 84 11.33 24.79 -31.29
CA GLY A 84 12.35 24.96 -32.31
C GLY A 84 12.49 26.45 -32.61
N LYS A 85 13.70 26.96 -32.36
CA LYS A 85 14.32 28.18 -32.90
C LYS A 85 13.77 29.55 -32.51
N VAL A 86 14.64 30.33 -31.86
CA VAL A 86 15.18 31.56 -32.48
C VAL A 86 16.69 31.36 -32.60
#